data_AF-A0A8T4PXW5-F1
#
_entry.id   AF-A0A8T4PXW5-F1
#
_cell.length_a   1.000
_cell.length_b   1.000
_cell.length_c   1.000
_cell.angle_alpha   90.00
_cell.angle_beta   90.00
_cell.angle_gamma   90.00
#
_symmetry.space_group_name_H-M   'P 1'
#
loop_
_entity.id
_entity.type
_entity.pdbx_description
1 polymer ?
#
loop_
_entity_poly.entity_id
_entity_poly.type
_entity_poly.pdbx_seq_one_letter_code
_entity_poly.pdbx_strand_id
1 'polypeptide(L)'
;MKSTKVQRFILYSLGRWFEEANKGMREPLQVSVSKVLFIEILLKAGIARKQERALYRNLEVLEKKKLVSYENKELMLTKKGEKLFHLIKKELEPYFSVDVKLKERSPTSYTRKVQTVFR
;
A
#
# COMPACT_ATOMS: atom_id res chain seq x y z
N MET A 1 14.42 -14.97 -4.24
CA MET A 1 13.77 -14.88 -2.91
C MET A 1 12.53 -13.99 -2.98
N LYS A 2 11.33 -14.49 -2.60
CA LYS A 2 10.06 -13.71 -2.61
C LYS A 2 10.10 -12.54 -1.62
N SER A 3 9.31 -11.48 -1.85
CA SER A 3 9.09 -10.40 -0.88
C SER A 3 8.23 -10.87 0.30
N THR A 4 8.55 -10.40 1.50
CA THR A 4 7.76 -10.73 2.70
C THR A 4 6.44 -9.95 2.71
N LYS A 5 5.46 -10.36 3.54
CA LYS A 5 4.20 -9.62 3.72
C LYS A 5 4.45 -8.15 4.12
N VAL A 6 5.41 -7.91 5.01
CA VAL A 6 5.80 -6.56 5.47
C VAL A 6 6.41 -5.73 4.33
N GLN A 7 7.26 -6.34 3.50
CA GLN A 7 7.85 -5.67 2.35
C GLN A 7 6.80 -5.34 1.29
N ARG A 8 5.87 -6.27 1.02
CA ARG A 8 4.73 -6.04 0.12
C ARG A 8 3.84 -4.92 0.64
N PHE A 9 3.60 -4.88 1.95
CA PHE A 9 2.87 -3.79 2.59
C PHE A 9 3.54 -2.43 2.39
N ILE A 10 4.84 -2.32 2.72
CA ILE A 10 5.59 -1.05 2.56
C ILE A 10 5.60 -0.61 1.08
N LEU A 11 5.84 -1.53 0.15
CA LEU A 11 5.80 -1.24 -1.29
C LEU A 11 4.40 -0.78 -1.73
N TYR A 12 3.35 -1.43 -1.24
CA TYR A 12 1.96 -1.06 -1.53
C TYR A 12 1.62 0.33 -0.98
N SER A 13 2.00 0.62 0.26
CA SER A 13 1.80 1.95 0.87
C SER A 13 2.51 3.05 0.09
N LEU A 14 3.74 2.79 -0.37
CA LEU A 14 4.49 3.73 -1.19
C LEU A 14 3.79 3.98 -2.55
N GLY A 15 3.38 2.92 -3.24
CA GLY A 15 2.66 3.06 -4.52
C GLY A 15 1.32 3.79 -4.38
N ARG A 16 0.55 3.48 -3.32
CA ARG A 16 -0.70 4.20 -3.03
C ARG A 16 -0.46 5.67 -2.71
N TRP A 17 0.61 5.97 -1.98
CA TRP A 17 0.98 7.36 -1.70
C TRP A 17 1.26 8.13 -2.99
N PHE A 18 2.04 7.56 -3.93
CA PHE A 18 2.28 8.20 -5.23
C PHE A 18 0.99 8.34 -6.07
N GLU A 19 0.14 7.32 -6.11
CA GLU A 19 -1.12 7.41 -6.86
C GLU A 19 -2.00 8.55 -6.34
N GLU A 20 -2.13 8.69 -5.02
CA GLU A 20 -2.95 9.76 -4.42
C GLU A 20 -2.26 11.13 -4.50
N ALA A 21 -0.95 11.21 -4.28
CA ALA A 21 -0.21 12.47 -4.35
C ALA A 21 -0.19 13.06 -5.77
N ASN A 22 -0.15 12.21 -6.80
CA ASN A 22 -0.19 12.64 -8.20
C ASN A 22 -1.62 12.82 -8.73
N LYS A 23 -2.66 12.54 -7.92
CA LYS A 23 -4.06 12.64 -8.34
C LYS A 23 -4.42 14.10 -8.58
N GLY A 24 -4.55 14.48 -9.86
CA GLY A 24 -4.87 15.85 -10.26
C GLY A 24 -3.66 16.67 -10.72
N MET A 25 -2.45 16.10 -10.73
CA MET A 25 -1.31 16.71 -11.40
C MET A 25 -1.40 16.47 -12.91
N ARG A 26 -1.21 17.51 -13.72
CA ARG A 26 -1.00 17.38 -15.16
C ARG A 26 0.48 17.07 -15.39
N GLU A 27 0.77 16.14 -16.31
CA GLU A 27 2.13 15.78 -16.70
C GLU A 27 2.99 17.03 -17.02
N PRO A 28 4.30 17.03 -16.74
CA PRO A 28 5.15 15.89 -16.34
C PRO A 28 5.46 15.82 -14.84
N LEU A 29 4.72 16.55 -13.99
CA LEU A 29 5.04 16.62 -12.55
C LEU A 29 4.77 15.28 -11.86
N GLN A 30 5.79 14.74 -11.20
CA GLN A 30 5.68 13.60 -10.29
C GLN A 30 6.13 14.02 -8.89
N VAL A 31 5.31 13.73 -7.90
CA VAL A 31 5.68 13.94 -6.50
C VAL A 31 6.71 12.89 -6.10
N SER A 32 7.86 13.32 -5.61
CA SER A 32 8.86 12.49 -4.94
C SER A 32 8.75 12.60 -3.42
N VAL A 33 9.30 11.62 -2.69
CA VAL A 33 9.30 11.61 -1.22
C VAL A 33 10.65 11.14 -0.69
N SER A 34 11.13 11.70 0.41
CA SER A 34 12.32 11.15 1.08
C SER A 34 11.97 9.91 1.91
N LYS A 35 12.97 9.06 2.18
CA LYS A 35 12.78 7.89 3.06
C LYS A 35 12.29 8.30 4.46
N VAL A 36 12.86 9.38 5.00
CA VAL A 36 12.49 9.93 6.31
C VAL A 36 11.02 10.31 6.33
N LEU A 37 10.62 11.17 5.38
CA LEU A 37 9.25 11.69 5.32
C LEU A 37 8.24 10.57 5.09
N PHE A 38 8.54 9.61 4.21
CA PHE A 38 7.68 8.47 3.98
C PHE A 38 7.48 7.63 5.25
N ILE A 39 8.56 7.34 5.98
CA ILE A 39 8.47 6.59 7.23
C ILE A 39 7.67 7.35 8.28
N GLU A 40 7.90 8.66 8.42
CA GLU A 40 7.13 9.51 9.33
C GLU A 40 5.63 9.46 9.02
N ILE A 41 5.25 9.54 7.73
CA ILE A 41 3.85 9.44 7.30
C ILE A 41 3.26 8.10 7.73
N LEU A 42 3.96 6.98 7.51
CA LEU A 42 3.47 5.65 7.89
C LEU A 42 3.26 5.50 9.39
N LEU A 43 4.13 6.10 10.20
CA LEU A 43 4.05 6.05 11.66
C LEU A 43 2.94 6.98 12.18
N LYS A 44 2.91 8.24 11.74
CA LYS A 44 1.92 9.25 12.16
C LYS A 44 0.50 8.84 11.79
N ALA A 45 0.31 8.23 10.62
CA ALA A 45 -1.01 7.74 10.18
C ALA A 45 -1.41 6.39 10.83
N GLY A 46 -0.57 5.80 11.69
CA GLY A 46 -0.84 4.49 12.31
C GLY A 46 -0.87 3.32 11.31
N ILE A 47 -0.37 3.54 10.09
CA ILE A 47 -0.38 2.57 9.00
C ILE A 47 0.60 1.44 9.32
N ALA A 48 1.79 1.77 9.84
CA ALA A 48 2.79 0.79 10.24
C ALA A 48 2.89 0.63 11.76
N ARG A 49 2.77 -0.61 12.25
CA ARG A 49 3.02 -0.97 13.66
C ARG A 49 4.50 -1.24 13.98
N LYS A 50 5.39 -1.08 13.00
CA LYS A 50 6.82 -1.39 13.14
C LYS A 50 7.58 -0.15 13.60
N GLN A 51 8.64 -0.36 14.38
CA GLN A 51 9.59 0.70 14.73
C GLN A 51 10.24 1.30 13.49
N GLU A 52 10.57 2.59 13.54
CA GLU A 52 11.19 3.37 12.47
C GLU A 52 12.40 2.65 11.83
N ARG A 53 13.34 2.18 12.65
CA ARG A 53 14.53 1.44 12.21
C ARG A 53 14.19 0.18 11.41
N ALA A 54 13.10 -0.50 11.76
CA ALA A 54 12.65 -1.67 11.01
C ALA A 54 12.06 -1.27 9.66
N LEU A 55 11.40 -0.12 9.55
CA LEU A 55 10.91 0.41 8.26
C LEU A 55 12.08 0.79 7.34
N TYR A 56 13.10 1.46 7.86
CA TYR A 56 14.34 1.74 7.13
C TYR A 56 14.98 0.49 6.55
N ARG A 57 15.22 -0.53 7.39
CA ARG A 57 15.78 -1.81 6.94
C ARG A 57 14.94 -2.47 5.85
N ASN A 58 13.61 -2.36 5.93
CA ASN A 58 12.75 -2.90 4.88
C ASN A 58 12.88 -2.12 3.57
N LEU A 59 12.98 -0.79 3.62
CA LEU A 59 13.24 0.03 2.43
C LEU A 59 14.60 -0.30 1.79
N GLU A 60 15.66 -0.48 2.59
CA GLU A 60 16.96 -0.93 2.09
C GLU A 60 16.88 -2.30 1.42
N VAL A 61 16.09 -3.23 1.96
CA VAL A 61 15.88 -4.54 1.34
C VAL A 61 15.08 -4.42 0.04
N LEU A 62 14.08 -3.54 -0.02
CA LEU A 62 13.33 -3.27 -1.24
C LEU A 62 14.23 -2.66 -2.33
N GLU A 63 15.15 -1.78 -1.94
CA GLU A 63 16.14 -1.15 -2.82
C GLU A 63 17.13 -2.18 -3.37
N LYS A 64 17.71 -3.03 -2.50
CA LYS A 64 18.56 -4.17 -2.90
C LYS A 64 17.84 -5.12 -3.87
N LYS A 65 16.52 -5.25 -3.75
CA LYS A 65 15.68 -6.06 -4.66
C LYS A 65 15.32 -5.35 -5.98
N LYS A 66 15.76 -4.11 -6.16
CA LYS A 66 15.44 -3.20 -7.26
C LYS A 66 13.94 -2.96 -7.40
N LEU A 67 13.21 -2.92 -6.29
CA LEU A 67 11.78 -2.61 -6.25
C LEU A 67 11.54 -1.12 -5.99
N VAL A 68 12.45 -0.48 -5.28
CA VAL A 68 12.50 0.98 -5.12
C VAL A 68 13.88 1.48 -5.49
N SER A 69 13.99 2.74 -5.87
CA SER A 69 15.25 3.47 -6.02
C SER A 69 15.29 4.61 -5.00
N TYR A 70 16.50 4.98 -4.58
CA TYR A 70 16.73 6.14 -3.73
C TYR A 70 17.90 6.96 -4.27
N GLU A 71 17.59 7.97 -5.07
CA GLU A 71 18.57 8.82 -5.75
C GLU A 71 18.24 10.28 -5.43
N ASN A 72 19.23 11.14 -5.20
CA ASN A 72 19.00 12.56 -4.87
C ASN A 72 18.04 12.83 -3.69
N LYS A 73 18.00 11.90 -2.72
CA LYS A 73 17.04 11.89 -1.59
C LYS A 73 15.58 11.64 -1.98
N GLU A 74 15.35 11.16 -3.19
CA GLU A 74 14.04 10.82 -3.73
C GLU A 74 13.87 9.31 -3.73
N LEU A 75 12.90 8.84 -2.96
CA LEU A 75 12.42 7.47 -2.99
C LEU A 75 11.43 7.35 -4.13
N MET A 76 11.58 6.35 -5.00
CA MET A 76 10.67 6.08 -6.12
C MET A 76 10.44 4.58 -6.30
N LEU A 77 9.33 4.21 -6.95
CA LEU A 77 9.16 2.85 -7.46
C LEU A 77 10.00 2.68 -8.74
N THR A 78 10.66 1.54 -8.89
CA THR A 78 11.23 1.16 -10.18
C THR A 78 10.15 0.55 -11.07
N LYS A 79 10.39 0.37 -12.37
CA LYS A 79 9.50 -0.41 -13.27
C LYS A 79 9.14 -1.79 -12.70
N LYS A 80 10.07 -2.43 -11.98
CA LYS A 80 9.84 -3.73 -11.33
C LYS A 80 8.98 -3.57 -10.07
N GLY A 81 9.22 -2.51 -9.29
CA GLY A 81 8.39 -2.12 -8.16
C GLY A 81 6.95 -1.85 -8.55
N GLU A 82 6.74 -1.06 -9.60
CA GLU A 82 5.42 -0.74 -10.15
C GLU A 82 4.66 -2.00 -10.56
N LYS A 83 5.29 -2.91 -11.29
CA LYS A 83 4.66 -4.19 -11.67
C LYS A 83 4.20 -4.98 -10.45
N LEU A 84 5.05 -5.06 -9.42
CA LEU A 84 4.70 -5.77 -8.18
C LEU A 84 3.62 -5.02 -7.38
N PHE A 85 3.66 -3.70 -7.36
CA PHE A 85 2.63 -2.86 -6.76
C PHE A 85 1.25 -3.13 -7.38
N HIS A 86 1.15 -3.09 -8.72
CA HIS A 86 -0.11 -3.37 -9.43
C HIS A 86 -0.62 -4.79 -9.17
N LEU A 87 0.29 -5.77 -9.10
CA LEU A 87 -0.06 -7.14 -8.75
C LEU A 87 -0.63 -7.24 -7.33
N ILE A 88 0.00 -6.59 -6.34
CA ILE A 88 -0.52 -6.53 -4.96
C ILE A 88 -1.87 -5.80 -4.92
N LYS A 89 -2.01 -4.70 -5.66
CA LYS A 89 -3.26 -3.93 -5.74
C LYS A 89 -4.40 -4.79 -6.26
N LYS A 90 -4.18 -5.54 -7.35
CA LYS A 90 -5.15 -6.47 -7.93
C LYS A 90 -5.50 -7.62 -6.98
N GLU A 91 -4.54 -8.11 -6.20
CA GLU A 91 -4.81 -9.13 -5.18
C GLU A 91 -5.68 -8.59 -4.02
N LEU A 92 -5.52 -7.32 -3.66
CA LEU A 92 -6.24 -6.69 -2.53
C LEU A 92 -7.60 -6.11 -2.93
N GLU A 93 -7.80 -5.77 -4.20
CA GLU A 93 -9.04 -5.17 -4.72
C GLU A 93 -10.32 -5.93 -4.36
N PRO A 94 -10.38 -7.28 -4.41
CA PRO A 94 -11.56 -8.03 -3.98
C PRO A 94 -11.88 -7.82 -2.49
N TYR A 95 -10.86 -7.72 -1.64
CA TYR A 95 -11.04 -7.54 -0.19
C TYR A 95 -11.66 -6.17 0.11
N PHE A 96 -11.17 -5.11 -0.54
CA PHE A 96 -11.75 -3.78 -0.41
C PHE A 96 -13.18 -3.72 -0.98
N SER A 97 -13.41 -4.41 -2.10
CA SER A 97 -14.75 -4.48 -2.71
C SER A 97 -15.78 -5.11 -1.78
N VAL A 98 -15.39 -6.14 -1.01
CA VAL A 98 -16.26 -6.75 0.00
C VAL A 98 -16.58 -5.75 1.10
N ASP A 99 -15.57 -5.08 1.67
CA ASP A 99 -15.76 -4.11 2.75
C ASP A 99 -16.68 -2.95 2.32
N VAL A 100 -16.49 -2.42 1.11
CA VAL A 100 -17.37 -1.37 0.55
C VAL A 100 -18.80 -1.88 0.40
N LYS A 101 -19.00 -3.04 -0.23
CA LYS A 101 -20.35 -3.59 -0.46
C LYS A 101 -21.10 -3.90 0.83
N LEU A 102 -20.42 -4.43 1.85
CA LEU A 102 -21.03 -4.74 3.14
C LEU A 102 -21.34 -3.48 3.97
N LYS A 103 -20.66 -2.35 3.70
CA LYS A 103 -20.99 -1.04 4.29
C LYS A 103 -22.15 -0.35 3.57
N GLU A 104 -22.24 -0.51 2.25
CA GLU A 104 -23.31 0.08 1.43
C GLU A 104 -24.66 -0.62 1.61
N ARG A 105 -24.65 -1.95 1.81
CA ARG A 105 -25.87 -2.73 2.02
C ARG A 105 -25.67 -3.74 3.14
N SER A 106 -26.71 -3.90 3.97
CA SER A 106 -26.73 -4.94 5.01
C SER A 106 -26.36 -6.30 4.38
N PRO A 107 -25.50 -7.11 5.02
CA PRO A 107 -25.16 -8.45 4.54
C PRO A 107 -26.42 -9.31 4.25
N THR A 108 -27.50 -9.06 5.02
CA THR A 108 -28.78 -9.74 4.89
C THR A 108 -29.49 -9.47 3.56
N SER A 109 -29.21 -8.35 2.89
CA SER A 109 -29.81 -7.96 1.61
C SER A 109 -29.33 -8.80 0.41
N TYR A 110 -28.21 -9.51 0.55
CA TYR A 110 -27.65 -10.38 -0.49
C TYR A 110 -28.09 -11.84 -0.33
N THR A 111 -28.94 -12.15 0.64
CA THR A 111 -29.36 -13.53 0.97
C THR A 111 -30.87 -13.64 1.14
N ARG A 112 -31.47 -14.80 0.82
CA ARG A 112 -32.84 -15.09 1.26
C ARG A 112 -32.81 -15.47 2.74
N LYS A 113 -33.57 -14.73 3.57
CA LYS A 113 -33.82 -14.92 5.03
C LYS A 113 -32.62 -15.52 5.78
N VAL A 114 -31.80 -14.65 6.36
CA VAL A 114 -30.71 -15.07 7.26
C VAL A 114 -31.29 -15.84 8.44
N GLN A 115 -30.83 -17.06 8.68
CA GLN A 115 -31.22 -17.82 9.87
C GLN A 115 -30.59 -17.16 11.10
N THR A 116 -31.45 -16.73 12.02
CA THR A 116 -31.05 -16.25 13.33
C THR A 116 -30.69 -17.46 14.20
N VAL A 117 -29.48 -17.51 14.72
CA VAL A 117 -29.04 -18.53 15.67
C VAL A 117 -28.96 -17.87 17.04
N PHE A 118 -29.78 -18.32 18.00
CA PHE A 118 -29.63 -17.91 19.39
C PHE A 118 -28.33 -18.53 19.95
N ARG A 119 -27.52 -17.70 20.60
CA ARG A 119 -26.40 -18.13 21.44
C ARG A 119 -26.68 -17.77 22.89
#